data_AF-A0A5B1CAL1-F1
#
_entry.id   AF-A0A5B1CAL1-F1
#
_cell.length_a   1.000
_cell.length_b   1.000
_cell.length_c   1.000
_cell.angle_alpha   90.00
_cell.angle_beta   90.00
_cell.angle_gamma   90.00
#
_symmetry.space_group_name_H-M   'P 1'
#
loop_
_entity.id
_entity.type
_entity.pdbx_description
1 polymer ?
#
loop_
_entity_poly.entity_id
_entity_poly.type
_entity_poly.pdbx_seq_one_letter_code
_entity_poly.pdbx_strand_id
1 'polypeptide(L)'
;MRENNIVERCFLINLDRRDDRLKFWLGQLPEPWPFPQPERFAAIDGRRCATPPQWKAGNGAWGCYRSHCLILEKCLLEGIDSYVVFEDDAGFVKDFPDAVQAYVNELPADWGLAYLGGQHLYAGKHPPQRISDRVYRPYNVNRTHAFMVRGRENMKALYRHLHWNDWHTKHHIDHHLGRITQRRYQALVQGKNVDKESVAVYTPDRWIVGQLPTKSNICGRKWDQTRFFNDARNADHSDAPFFAVLGPHRFGTSCVAMVMHHLGVHMGNQLSGYESTGGGEAVGLAQLCEKAMRFPAVDPVMSDDQLTQKLKSWIVTRKAEANRDKTVAGAKYPHLCRFVEHLHAGLGDSLRIVSVDRDIEASIRSLQSRSEKHRGQWFAATDEQCEQLQRSLLQHRDAFIAAHPDVPVFRIEFAELTTYPEEVIKNLIEFLGIEPTEEEIASAIDHVNPDLRKHG
;
A
#
# COMPACT_ATOMS: atom_id res chain seq x y z
N MET A 1 -38.05 25.52 -10.05
CA MET A 1 -36.79 24.94 -10.53
C MET A 1 -36.45 23.79 -9.57
N ARG A 2 -36.35 22.55 -10.03
CA ARG A 2 -35.89 21.46 -9.15
C ARG A 2 -34.40 21.72 -8.90
N GLU A 3 -34.02 21.94 -7.65
CA GLU A 3 -32.61 21.88 -7.26
C GLU A 3 -32.05 20.56 -7.79
N ASN A 4 -30.98 20.63 -8.57
CA ASN A 4 -30.40 19.49 -9.26
C ASN A 4 -29.58 18.67 -8.25
N ASN A 5 -30.27 18.07 -7.28
CA ASN A 5 -29.64 17.30 -6.20
C ASN A 5 -28.97 16.05 -6.78
N ILE A 6 -27.72 15.80 -6.39
CA ILE A 6 -26.89 14.68 -6.86
C ILE A 6 -27.57 13.32 -6.59
N VAL A 7 -28.25 13.22 -5.45
CA VAL A 7 -29.05 12.07 -5.00
C VAL A 7 -30.30 12.57 -4.27
N GLU A 8 -31.32 11.72 -4.12
CA GLU A 8 -32.58 12.08 -3.45
C GLU A 8 -32.47 12.12 -1.92
N ARG A 9 -31.64 11.26 -1.31
CA ARG A 9 -31.53 11.13 0.15
C ARG A 9 -30.08 11.02 0.61
N CYS A 10 -29.80 11.55 1.79
CA CYS A 10 -28.50 11.46 2.45
C CYS A 10 -28.67 10.80 3.81
N PHE A 11 -28.05 9.64 4.03
CA PHE A 11 -28.13 8.92 5.30
C PHE A 11 -26.81 8.98 6.08
N LEU A 12 -26.89 9.13 7.39
CA LEU A 12 -25.77 9.02 8.32
C LEU A 12 -26.01 7.84 9.28
N ILE A 13 -25.25 6.76 9.12
CA ILE A 13 -25.28 5.60 10.02
C ILE A 13 -24.55 5.96 11.32
N ASN A 14 -25.29 5.98 12.43
CA ASN A 14 -24.73 6.27 13.75
C ASN A 14 -25.42 5.44 14.84
N LEU A 15 -24.64 4.91 15.78
CA LEU A 15 -25.19 4.18 16.93
C LEU A 15 -25.82 5.17 17.94
N ASP A 16 -26.98 4.84 18.51
CA ASP A 16 -27.65 5.67 19.54
C ASP A 16 -26.77 6.01 20.74
N ARG A 17 -25.88 5.10 21.13
CA ARG A 17 -24.92 5.31 22.22
C ARG A 17 -23.71 6.17 21.84
N ARG A 18 -23.62 6.68 20.60
CA ARG A 18 -22.47 7.45 20.07
C ARG A 18 -22.87 8.86 19.64
N ASP A 19 -23.58 9.55 20.52
CA ASP A 19 -23.91 10.98 20.37
C ASP A 19 -22.64 11.85 20.24
N ASP A 20 -21.53 11.42 20.85
CA ASP A 20 -20.21 12.04 20.70
C ASP A 20 -19.78 12.13 19.21
N ARG A 21 -19.91 11.02 18.48
CA ARG A 21 -19.54 10.97 17.06
C ARG A 21 -20.54 11.67 16.17
N LEU A 22 -21.82 11.61 16.53
CA LEU A 22 -22.87 12.35 15.81
C LEU A 22 -22.60 13.86 15.83
N LYS A 23 -22.38 14.43 17.02
CA LYS A 23 -22.08 15.85 17.19
C LYS A 23 -20.80 16.25 16.46
N PHE A 24 -19.75 15.44 16.58
CA PHE A 24 -18.50 15.67 15.87
C PHE A 24 -18.69 15.67 14.35
N TRP A 25 -19.41 14.66 13.82
CA TRP A 25 -19.62 14.53 12.38
C TRP A 25 -20.49 15.65 11.81
N LEU A 26 -21.52 16.09 12.54
CA LEU A 26 -22.34 17.24 12.14
C LEU A 26 -21.53 18.55 12.17
N GLY A 27 -20.62 18.70 13.15
CA GLY A 27 -19.79 19.90 13.29
C GLY A 27 -18.70 20.07 12.22
N GLN A 28 -18.38 19.02 11.45
CA GLN A 28 -17.42 19.09 10.32
C GLN A 28 -18.09 19.26 8.95
N LEU A 29 -19.42 19.38 8.90
CA LEU A 29 -20.12 19.52 7.63
C LEU A 29 -19.62 20.78 6.90
N PRO A 30 -19.16 20.66 5.64
CA PRO A 30 -18.74 21.82 4.87
C PRO A 30 -19.95 22.66 4.48
N GLU A 31 -19.72 23.97 4.34
CA GLU A 31 -20.68 24.92 3.80
C GLU A 31 -20.15 25.48 2.46
N PRO A 32 -20.91 25.36 1.34
CA PRO A 32 -22.21 24.70 1.23
C PRO A 32 -22.11 23.16 1.26
N TRP A 33 -23.14 22.49 1.79
CA TRP A 33 -23.26 21.03 1.75
C TRP A 33 -23.81 20.57 0.37
N PRO A 34 -23.14 19.65 -0.36
CA PRO A 34 -23.52 19.32 -1.74
C PRO A 34 -24.65 18.28 -1.87
N PHE A 35 -25.16 17.75 -0.76
CA PHE A 35 -26.21 16.72 -0.75
C PHE A 35 -27.48 17.21 -0.02
N PRO A 36 -28.60 16.46 -0.08
CA PRO A 36 -29.71 16.72 0.83
C PRO A 36 -29.29 16.69 2.30
N GLN A 37 -30.10 17.32 3.15
CA GLN A 37 -29.85 17.35 4.60
C GLN A 37 -29.63 15.93 5.15
N PRO A 38 -28.53 15.67 5.89
CA PRO A 38 -28.26 14.34 6.39
C PRO A 38 -29.34 13.82 7.36
N GLU A 39 -29.87 12.66 7.05
CA GLU A 39 -30.80 11.92 7.90
C GLU A 39 -30.05 10.90 8.74
N ARG A 40 -30.07 11.09 10.06
CA ARG A 40 -29.51 10.11 10.99
C ARG A 40 -30.29 8.80 10.90
N PHE A 41 -29.59 7.73 10.53
CA PHE A 41 -30.09 6.37 10.59
C PHE A 41 -29.56 5.68 11.86
N ALA A 42 -30.46 5.18 12.69
CA ALA A 42 -30.10 4.46 13.92
C ALA A 42 -29.43 3.13 13.57
N ALA A 43 -28.11 3.09 13.72
CA ALA A 43 -27.31 1.93 13.37
C ALA A 43 -27.65 0.73 14.26
N ILE A 44 -27.65 -0.47 13.68
CA ILE A 44 -27.83 -1.71 14.42
C ILE A 44 -26.62 -1.96 15.32
N ASP A 45 -26.85 -1.95 16.64
CA ASP A 45 -25.83 -2.37 17.60
C ASP A 45 -25.76 -3.90 17.66
N GLY A 46 -24.75 -4.48 17.02
CA GLY A 46 -24.55 -5.93 17.04
C GLY A 46 -24.24 -6.51 18.43
N ARG A 47 -24.02 -5.69 19.47
CA ARG A 47 -23.99 -6.17 20.87
C ARG A 47 -25.38 -6.51 21.38
N ARG A 48 -26.42 -5.85 20.84
CA ARG A 48 -27.83 -6.06 21.19
C ARG A 48 -28.53 -7.00 20.22
N CYS A 49 -28.13 -6.99 18.95
CA CYS A 49 -28.64 -7.91 17.93
C CYS A 49 -27.70 -9.12 17.80
N ALA A 50 -28.12 -10.27 18.33
CA ALA A 50 -27.35 -11.51 18.23
C ALA A 50 -27.05 -11.86 16.77
N THR A 51 -25.80 -12.25 16.51
CA THR A 51 -25.38 -12.67 15.18
C THR A 51 -25.82 -14.12 14.91
N PRO A 52 -26.25 -14.47 13.69
CA PRO A 52 -26.50 -15.86 13.33
C PRO A 52 -25.28 -16.76 13.59
N PRO A 53 -25.45 -18.06 13.92
CA PRO A 53 -24.35 -18.95 14.29
C PRO A 53 -23.21 -19.01 13.26
N GLN A 54 -23.54 -18.86 11.97
CA GLN A 54 -22.60 -18.87 10.85
C GLN A 54 -21.77 -17.57 10.72
N TRP A 55 -22.16 -16.48 11.37
CA TRP A 55 -21.45 -15.19 11.27
C TRP A 55 -20.21 -15.19 12.16
N LYS A 56 -19.02 -15.13 11.56
CA LYS A 56 -17.72 -15.17 12.27
C LYS A 56 -16.89 -13.88 12.18
N ALA A 57 -17.46 -12.82 11.62
CA ALA A 57 -16.82 -11.50 11.48
C ALA A 57 -16.99 -10.59 12.72
N GLY A 58 -17.73 -11.05 13.73
CA GLY A 58 -17.96 -10.31 14.97
C GLY A 58 -19.15 -9.35 14.92
N ASN A 59 -19.56 -8.89 16.11
CA ASN A 59 -20.80 -8.16 16.33
C ASN A 59 -20.82 -6.79 15.64
N GLY A 60 -19.70 -6.05 15.67
CA GLY A 60 -19.60 -4.75 15.00
C GLY A 60 -19.81 -4.85 13.49
N ALA A 61 -19.20 -5.86 12.86
CA ALA A 61 -19.37 -6.12 11.43
C ALA A 61 -20.81 -6.51 11.08
N TRP A 62 -21.49 -7.28 11.95
CA TRP A 62 -22.90 -7.61 11.79
C TRP A 62 -23.78 -6.36 11.84
N GLY A 63 -23.56 -5.49 12.83
CA GLY A 63 -24.28 -4.23 12.96
C GLY A 63 -24.13 -3.33 11.74
N CYS A 64 -22.90 -3.19 11.23
CA CYS A 64 -22.62 -2.46 10.00
C CYS A 64 -23.38 -3.06 8.81
N TYR A 65 -23.25 -4.38 8.57
CA TYR A 65 -23.97 -5.09 7.51
C TYR A 65 -25.49 -4.85 7.57
N ARG A 66 -26.09 -5.05 8.75
CA ARG A 66 -27.54 -4.91 8.93
C ARG A 66 -28.01 -3.46 8.75
N SER A 67 -27.24 -2.48 9.17
CA SER A 67 -27.59 -1.06 9.00
C SER A 67 -27.66 -0.68 7.51
N HIS A 68 -26.66 -1.11 6.73
CA HIS A 68 -26.65 -0.90 5.27
C HIS A 68 -27.78 -1.64 4.56
N CYS A 69 -28.08 -2.90 4.94
CA CYS A 69 -29.22 -3.63 4.37
C CYS A 69 -30.55 -2.92 4.64
N LEU A 70 -30.78 -2.42 5.86
CA LEU A 70 -32.03 -1.74 6.21
C LEU A 70 -32.20 -0.40 5.47
N ILE A 71 -31.13 0.35 5.23
CA ILE A 71 -31.18 1.55 4.37
C ILE A 71 -31.58 1.16 2.95
N LEU A 72 -30.95 0.11 2.40
CA LEU A 72 -31.27 -0.37 1.06
C LEU A 72 -32.73 -0.85 0.95
N GLU A 73 -33.23 -1.59 1.93
CA GLU A 73 -34.63 -2.02 2.03
C GLU A 73 -35.58 -0.82 2.12
N LYS A 74 -35.27 0.17 2.96
CA LYS A 74 -36.04 1.41 3.08
C LYS A 74 -36.16 2.10 1.72
N CYS A 75 -35.04 2.26 1.00
CA CYS A 75 -35.05 2.88 -0.33
C CYS A 75 -35.91 2.10 -1.33
N LEU A 76 -35.82 0.77 -1.34
CA LEU A 76 -36.63 -0.08 -2.20
C LEU A 76 -38.13 0.00 -1.88
N LEU A 77 -38.50 0.06 -0.60
CA LEU A 77 -39.89 0.12 -0.14
C LEU A 77 -40.52 1.50 -0.37
N GLU A 78 -39.78 2.57 -0.11
CA GLU A 78 -40.26 3.95 -0.25
C GLU A 78 -40.12 4.50 -1.68
N GLY A 79 -39.50 3.72 -2.57
CA GLY A 79 -39.30 4.11 -3.96
C GLY A 79 -38.29 5.23 -4.15
N ILE A 80 -37.28 5.32 -3.28
CA ILE A 80 -36.15 6.24 -3.39
C ILE A 80 -35.17 5.67 -4.43
N ASP A 81 -34.96 6.37 -5.54
CA ASP A 81 -34.16 5.85 -6.65
C ASP A 81 -32.67 6.22 -6.56
N SER A 82 -32.28 7.07 -5.61
CA SER A 82 -30.87 7.38 -5.33
C SER A 82 -30.60 7.83 -3.90
N TYR A 83 -29.48 7.39 -3.31
CA TYR A 83 -29.04 7.84 -1.99
C TYR A 83 -27.52 7.90 -1.86
N VAL A 84 -27.06 8.75 -0.94
CA VAL A 84 -25.70 8.71 -0.38
C VAL A 84 -25.78 8.23 1.06
N VAL A 85 -24.82 7.41 1.47
CA VAL A 85 -24.69 6.95 2.86
C VAL A 85 -23.30 7.23 3.39
N PHE A 86 -23.25 7.75 4.61
CA PHE A 86 -22.04 7.97 5.39
C PHE A 86 -22.10 7.16 6.69
N GLU A 87 -20.96 6.65 7.15
CA GLU A 87 -20.78 6.20 8.54
C GLU A 87 -20.29 7.38 9.40
N ASP A 88 -20.50 7.30 10.70
CA ASP A 88 -20.12 8.33 11.67
C ASP A 88 -18.59 8.46 11.91
N ASP A 89 -17.76 7.80 11.10
CA ASP A 89 -16.31 8.04 10.93
C ASP A 89 -15.95 8.53 9.52
N ALA A 90 -16.89 8.94 8.69
CA ALA A 90 -16.57 9.64 7.45
C ALA A 90 -15.98 11.03 7.77
N GLY A 91 -14.82 11.36 7.18
CA GLY A 91 -14.16 12.66 7.30
C GLY A 91 -13.91 13.26 5.93
N PHE A 92 -14.10 14.58 5.79
CA PHE A 92 -14.12 15.25 4.48
C PHE A 92 -12.79 15.91 4.14
N VAL A 93 -12.47 16.01 2.85
CA VAL A 93 -11.40 16.91 2.36
C VAL A 93 -11.80 18.38 2.54
N LYS A 94 -10.83 19.29 2.53
CA LYS A 94 -11.07 20.74 2.75
C LYS A 94 -11.99 21.35 1.69
N ASP A 95 -11.86 20.92 0.45
CA ASP A 95 -12.58 21.36 -0.75
C ASP A 95 -13.71 20.38 -1.14
N PHE A 96 -14.34 19.74 -0.14
CA PHE A 96 -15.31 18.66 -0.35
C PHE A 96 -16.42 18.97 -1.36
N PRO A 97 -17.12 20.12 -1.31
CA PRO A 97 -18.21 20.41 -2.26
C PRO A 97 -17.73 20.42 -3.71
N ASP A 98 -16.60 21.07 -3.97
CA ASP A 98 -16.00 21.18 -5.30
C ASP A 98 -15.50 19.82 -5.79
N ALA A 99 -14.86 19.04 -4.92
CA ALA A 99 -14.35 17.71 -5.24
C ALA A 99 -15.50 16.73 -5.59
N VAL A 100 -16.59 16.75 -4.84
CA VAL A 100 -17.80 15.95 -5.14
C VAL A 100 -18.40 16.37 -6.48
N GLN A 101 -18.56 17.68 -6.71
CA GLN A 101 -19.16 18.17 -7.95
C GLN A 101 -18.32 17.81 -9.17
N ALA A 102 -17.00 17.94 -9.10
CA ALA A 102 -16.08 17.54 -10.16
C ALA A 102 -16.19 16.04 -10.48
N TYR A 103 -16.22 15.20 -9.44
CA TYR A 103 -16.39 13.76 -9.62
C TYR A 103 -17.74 13.38 -10.25
N VAL A 104 -18.84 13.96 -9.74
CA VAL A 104 -20.20 13.67 -10.19
C VAL A 104 -20.43 14.13 -11.64
N ASN A 105 -19.87 15.26 -12.04
CA ASN A 105 -19.98 15.77 -13.41
C ASN A 105 -19.38 14.82 -14.46
N GLU A 106 -18.40 14.01 -14.05
CA GLU A 106 -17.72 13.05 -14.94
C GLU A 106 -18.24 11.62 -14.79
N LEU A 107 -19.14 11.35 -13.83
CA LEU A 107 -19.67 10.01 -13.60
C LEU A 107 -20.43 9.49 -14.84
N PRO A 108 -20.12 8.27 -15.32
CA PRO A 108 -20.84 7.67 -16.44
C PRO A 108 -22.33 7.51 -16.17
N ALA A 109 -23.16 7.71 -17.19
CA ALA A 109 -24.61 7.66 -17.05
C ALA A 109 -25.15 6.31 -16.51
N ASP A 110 -24.38 5.22 -16.62
CA ASP A 110 -24.74 3.90 -16.12
C ASP A 110 -24.41 3.64 -14.64
N TRP A 111 -23.81 4.61 -13.92
CA TRP A 111 -23.36 4.39 -12.54
C TRP A 111 -24.50 3.90 -11.63
N GLY A 112 -24.22 2.82 -10.91
CA GLY A 112 -25.13 2.24 -9.91
C GLY A 112 -24.58 2.28 -8.50
N LEU A 113 -23.25 2.23 -8.36
CA LEU A 113 -22.53 2.38 -7.10
C LEU A 113 -21.33 3.30 -7.33
N ALA A 114 -21.24 4.41 -6.60
CA ALA A 114 -20.13 5.35 -6.69
C ALA A 114 -19.55 5.61 -5.30
N TYR A 115 -18.32 5.17 -5.06
CA TYR A 115 -17.66 5.41 -3.78
C TYR A 115 -17.16 6.85 -3.70
N LEU A 116 -17.26 7.45 -2.51
CA LEU A 116 -16.64 8.76 -2.19
C LEU A 116 -15.41 8.55 -1.29
N GLY A 117 -15.44 7.49 -0.49
CA GLY A 117 -14.36 7.05 0.35
C GLY A 117 -14.26 5.53 0.36
N GLY A 118 -13.05 5.00 0.37
CA GLY A 118 -12.83 3.56 0.31
C GLY A 118 -11.35 3.19 0.41
N GLN A 119 -11.08 1.92 0.13
CA GLN A 119 -9.74 1.38 -0.01
C GLN A 119 -9.72 0.45 -1.22
N HIS A 120 -8.87 0.73 -2.21
CA HIS A 120 -8.66 -0.22 -3.30
C HIS A 120 -7.94 -1.48 -2.79
N LEU A 121 -8.50 -2.65 -3.09
CA LEU A 121 -7.83 -3.93 -2.85
C LEU A 121 -7.28 -4.49 -4.16
N TYR A 122 -6.14 -5.18 -4.06
CA TYR A 122 -5.43 -5.78 -5.18
C TYR A 122 -4.97 -4.79 -6.26
N ALA A 123 -4.92 -3.49 -5.95
CA ALA A 123 -4.60 -2.45 -6.93
C ALA A 123 -3.22 -2.63 -7.59
N GLY A 124 -2.23 -3.16 -6.87
CA GLY A 124 -0.92 -3.46 -7.46
C GLY A 124 -0.93 -4.54 -8.56
N LYS A 125 -1.95 -5.40 -8.59
CA LYS A 125 -2.16 -6.42 -9.64
C LYS A 125 -3.22 -5.98 -10.66
N HIS A 126 -4.24 -5.29 -10.19
CA HIS A 126 -5.38 -4.83 -10.97
C HIS A 126 -5.64 -3.36 -10.65
N PRO A 127 -4.81 -2.44 -11.20
CA PRO A 127 -4.97 -1.02 -10.94
C PRO A 127 -6.35 -0.54 -11.42
N PRO A 128 -6.98 0.42 -10.72
CA PRO A 128 -8.21 1.02 -11.19
C PRO A 128 -8.05 1.56 -12.61
N GLN A 129 -8.98 1.23 -13.50
CA GLN A 129 -8.94 1.69 -14.89
C GLN A 129 -9.47 3.12 -14.97
N ARG A 130 -8.68 4.03 -15.55
CA ARG A 130 -9.12 5.39 -15.81
C ARG A 130 -10.28 5.41 -16.80
N ILE A 131 -11.36 6.11 -16.46
CA ILE A 131 -12.52 6.36 -17.34
C ILE A 131 -12.50 7.81 -17.82
N SER A 132 -12.14 8.73 -16.93
CA SER A 132 -11.95 10.16 -17.20
C SER A 132 -10.87 10.72 -16.26
N ASP A 133 -10.75 12.04 -16.15
CA ASP A 133 -9.77 12.67 -15.25
C ASP A 133 -10.11 12.42 -13.78
N ARG A 134 -11.41 12.45 -13.44
CA ARG A 134 -11.92 12.30 -12.09
C ARG A 134 -12.56 10.95 -11.79
N VAL A 135 -12.79 10.10 -12.81
CA VAL A 135 -13.51 8.83 -12.62
C VAL A 135 -12.66 7.64 -13.01
N TYR A 136 -12.63 6.66 -12.10
CA TYR A 136 -11.95 5.39 -12.28
C TYR A 136 -12.91 4.23 -12.04
N ARG A 137 -12.69 3.14 -12.75
CA ARG A 137 -13.35 1.85 -12.54
C ARG A 137 -12.44 0.97 -11.68
N PRO A 138 -12.81 0.68 -10.42
CA PRO A 138 -12.00 -0.16 -9.55
C PRO A 138 -12.13 -1.65 -9.90
N TYR A 139 -11.10 -2.43 -9.57
CA TYR A 139 -11.18 -3.89 -9.53
C TYR A 139 -11.92 -4.39 -8.27
N ASN A 140 -11.58 -3.82 -7.11
CA ASN A 140 -12.20 -4.11 -5.82
C ASN A 140 -12.04 -2.91 -4.89
N VAL A 141 -13.11 -2.57 -4.15
CA VAL A 141 -13.11 -1.52 -3.13
C VAL A 141 -13.63 -2.09 -1.81
N ASN A 142 -12.89 -1.86 -0.73
CA ASN A 142 -13.30 -2.13 0.64
C ASN A 142 -13.57 -0.82 1.40
N ARG A 143 -14.09 -0.96 2.63
CA ARG A 143 -14.69 0.09 3.47
C ARG A 143 -16.01 0.62 2.91
N THR A 144 -16.94 0.90 3.81
CA THR A 144 -18.32 1.36 3.50
C THR A 144 -18.61 2.73 4.10
N HIS A 145 -17.59 3.47 4.54
CA HIS A 145 -17.77 4.71 5.27
C HIS A 145 -18.39 5.84 4.42
N ALA A 146 -18.27 5.80 3.09
CA ALA A 146 -18.98 6.74 2.22
C ALA A 146 -19.16 6.24 0.77
N PHE A 147 -20.40 6.04 0.34
CA PHE A 147 -20.73 5.73 -1.06
C PHE A 147 -22.15 6.18 -1.44
N MET A 148 -22.40 6.29 -2.74
CA MET A 148 -23.68 6.60 -3.36
C MET A 148 -24.22 5.39 -4.13
N VAL A 149 -25.53 5.25 -4.16
CA VAL A 149 -26.25 4.23 -4.92
C VAL A 149 -27.33 4.89 -5.76
N ARG A 150 -27.51 4.44 -7.00
CA ARG A 150 -28.55 4.94 -7.90
C ARG A 150 -29.15 3.84 -8.76
N GLY A 151 -30.44 3.98 -9.01
CA GLY A 151 -31.21 3.13 -9.90
C GLY A 151 -31.80 1.94 -9.16
N ARG A 152 -33.11 1.77 -9.32
CA ARG A 152 -33.87 0.70 -8.66
C ARG A 152 -33.37 -0.70 -8.97
N GLU A 153 -32.99 -0.96 -10.23
CA GLU A 153 -32.47 -2.26 -10.63
C GLU A 153 -31.08 -2.54 -10.01
N ASN A 154 -30.23 -1.51 -9.88
CA ASN A 154 -28.96 -1.63 -9.18
C ASN A 154 -29.16 -1.91 -7.69
N MET A 155 -30.12 -1.22 -7.04
CA MET A 155 -30.47 -1.49 -5.65
C MET A 155 -30.99 -2.91 -5.45
N LYS A 156 -31.82 -3.43 -6.36
CA LYS A 156 -32.26 -4.84 -6.34
C LYS A 156 -31.09 -5.80 -6.51
N ALA A 157 -30.14 -5.51 -7.41
CA ALA A 157 -28.95 -6.33 -7.61
C ALA A 157 -28.05 -6.35 -6.37
N LEU A 158 -27.81 -5.19 -5.74
CA LEU A 158 -27.09 -5.07 -4.47
C LEU A 158 -27.81 -5.83 -3.35
N TYR A 159 -29.14 -5.72 -3.27
CA TYR A 159 -29.94 -6.42 -2.26
C TYR A 159 -29.82 -7.92 -2.40
N ARG A 160 -30.01 -8.47 -3.61
CA ARG A 160 -29.83 -9.90 -3.88
C ARG A 160 -28.41 -10.35 -3.55
N HIS A 161 -27.41 -9.56 -3.95
CA HIS A 161 -26.01 -9.86 -3.67
C HIS A 161 -25.73 -9.93 -2.16
N LEU A 162 -26.16 -8.95 -1.38
CA LEU A 162 -25.96 -8.89 0.06
C LEU A 162 -26.68 -10.02 0.83
N HIS A 163 -27.69 -10.65 0.24
CA HIS A 163 -28.45 -11.75 0.83
C HIS A 163 -28.12 -13.14 0.26
N TRP A 164 -27.16 -13.23 -0.66
CA TRP A 164 -26.68 -14.54 -1.12
C TRP A 164 -25.92 -15.28 -0.01
N ASN A 165 -26.02 -16.61 -0.02
CA ASN A 165 -25.40 -17.49 0.99
C ASN A 165 -23.93 -17.85 0.68
N ASP A 166 -23.23 -17.06 -0.12
CA ASP A 166 -21.86 -17.35 -0.59
C ASP A 166 -20.78 -16.59 0.20
N TRP A 167 -21.08 -16.18 1.43
CA TRP A 167 -20.17 -15.46 2.31
C TRP A 167 -18.97 -16.32 2.69
N HIS A 168 -17.76 -15.75 2.61
CA HIS A 168 -16.58 -16.43 3.14
C HIS A 168 -16.41 -16.12 4.64
N THR A 169 -15.75 -17.05 5.34
CA THR A 169 -15.45 -16.91 6.77
C THR A 169 -14.73 -15.59 7.08
N LYS A 170 -15.24 -14.83 8.07
CA LYS A 170 -14.74 -13.51 8.50
C LYS A 170 -14.90 -12.37 7.49
N HIS A 171 -15.63 -12.55 6.38
CA HIS A 171 -15.98 -11.43 5.50
C HIS A 171 -16.93 -10.46 6.20
N HIS A 172 -16.69 -9.17 6.00
CA HIS A 172 -17.60 -8.09 6.36
C HIS A 172 -18.37 -7.63 5.11
N ILE A 173 -19.32 -6.71 5.26
CA ILE A 173 -20.10 -6.18 4.13
C ILE A 173 -19.22 -5.64 3.00
N ASP A 174 -18.16 -4.91 3.32
CA ASP A 174 -17.26 -4.31 2.34
C ASP A 174 -16.55 -5.37 1.48
N HIS A 175 -16.10 -6.47 2.09
CA HIS A 175 -15.53 -7.61 1.37
C HIS A 175 -16.55 -8.24 0.42
N HIS A 176 -17.82 -8.31 0.86
CA HIS A 176 -18.89 -8.87 0.04
C HIS A 176 -19.18 -7.96 -1.15
N LEU A 177 -19.35 -6.66 -0.92
CA LEU A 177 -19.51 -5.65 -1.98
C LEU A 177 -18.31 -5.67 -2.95
N GLY A 178 -17.08 -5.75 -2.45
CA GLY A 178 -15.88 -5.86 -3.30
C GLY A 178 -15.95 -7.03 -4.30
N ARG A 179 -16.59 -8.15 -3.96
CA ARG A 179 -16.79 -9.28 -4.88
C ARG A 179 -17.79 -9.00 -6.02
N ILE A 180 -18.78 -8.12 -5.83
CA ILE A 180 -19.66 -7.70 -6.93
C ILE A 180 -18.88 -6.88 -7.95
N THR A 181 -18.00 -6.00 -7.47
CA THR A 181 -17.10 -5.19 -8.30
C THR A 181 -16.14 -6.06 -9.09
N GLN A 182 -15.51 -7.04 -8.43
CA GLN A 182 -14.58 -7.98 -9.07
C GLN A 182 -15.23 -8.78 -10.19
N ARG A 183 -16.41 -9.35 -9.96
CA ARG A 183 -17.12 -10.16 -10.96
C ARG A 183 -17.44 -9.33 -12.21
N ARG A 184 -17.91 -8.09 -12.04
CA ARG A 184 -18.16 -7.18 -13.17
C ARG A 184 -16.87 -6.84 -13.91
N TYR A 185 -15.81 -6.47 -13.20
CA TYR A 185 -14.52 -6.14 -13.81
C TYR A 185 -13.98 -7.32 -14.65
N GLN A 186 -14.01 -8.53 -14.09
CA GLN A 186 -13.56 -9.74 -14.79
C GLN A 186 -14.41 -10.06 -16.03
N ALA A 187 -15.74 -9.90 -15.94
CA ALA A 187 -16.62 -10.10 -17.09
C ALA A 187 -16.28 -9.12 -18.24
N LEU A 188 -16.09 -7.84 -17.90
CA LEU A 188 -15.71 -6.81 -18.87
C LEU A 188 -14.36 -7.09 -19.54
N VAL A 189 -13.34 -7.45 -18.75
CA VAL A 189 -12.00 -7.76 -19.30
C VAL A 189 -12.01 -9.02 -20.17
N GLN A 190 -12.86 -9.99 -19.85
CA GLN A 190 -13.00 -11.22 -20.64
C GLN A 190 -13.93 -11.07 -21.87
N GLY A 191 -14.43 -9.86 -22.15
CA GLY A 191 -15.38 -9.62 -23.24
C GLY A 191 -16.70 -10.38 -23.10
N LYS A 192 -17.04 -10.82 -21.87
CA LYS A 192 -18.28 -11.53 -21.60
C LYS A 192 -19.42 -10.53 -21.49
N ASN A 193 -20.62 -10.94 -21.93
CA ASN A 193 -21.82 -10.17 -21.66
C ASN A 193 -21.97 -9.99 -20.15
N VAL A 194 -22.15 -8.73 -19.75
CA VAL A 194 -22.31 -8.41 -18.34
C VAL A 194 -23.77 -8.70 -17.96
N ASP A 195 -23.99 -9.72 -17.14
CA ASP A 195 -25.33 -10.20 -16.77
C ASP A 195 -26.20 -9.12 -16.10
N LYS A 196 -27.52 -9.39 -16.06
CA LYS A 196 -28.56 -8.59 -15.38
C LYS A 196 -28.32 -8.35 -13.88
N GLU A 197 -27.32 -8.99 -13.27
CA GLU A 197 -26.98 -8.87 -11.85
C GLU A 197 -25.61 -8.20 -11.63
N SER A 198 -25.27 -7.26 -12.51
CA SER A 198 -24.06 -6.45 -12.39
C SER A 198 -24.39 -5.00 -12.11
N VAL A 199 -23.59 -4.36 -11.27
CA VAL A 199 -23.73 -2.95 -10.91
C VAL A 199 -22.49 -2.22 -11.39
N ALA A 200 -22.66 -1.15 -12.18
CA ALA A 200 -21.54 -0.31 -12.57
C ALA A 200 -20.98 0.42 -11.34
N VAL A 201 -19.70 0.16 -11.05
CA VAL A 201 -19.02 0.70 -9.88
C VAL A 201 -17.93 1.67 -10.31
N TYR A 202 -17.90 2.84 -9.68
CA TYR A 202 -16.91 3.88 -9.95
C TYR A 202 -16.35 4.48 -8.64
N THR A 203 -15.14 5.02 -8.73
CA THR A 203 -14.40 5.70 -7.66
C THR A 203 -13.77 6.98 -8.20
N PRO A 204 -13.52 8.00 -7.36
CA PRO A 204 -12.81 9.20 -7.77
C PRO A 204 -11.33 8.92 -8.04
N ASP A 205 -10.65 9.86 -8.71
CA ASP A 205 -9.19 9.86 -8.87
C ASP A 205 -8.47 9.91 -7.53
N ARG A 206 -9.01 10.71 -6.59
CA ARG A 206 -8.60 10.83 -5.19
C ARG A 206 -9.78 10.64 -4.24
N TRP A 207 -9.57 9.93 -3.13
CA TRP A 207 -10.65 9.76 -2.13
C TRP A 207 -11.08 11.12 -1.57
N ILE A 208 -12.36 11.41 -1.71
CA ILE A 208 -12.99 12.67 -1.28
C ILE A 208 -13.40 12.57 0.20
N VAL A 209 -13.56 11.33 0.69
CA VAL A 209 -13.91 11.02 2.09
C VAL A 209 -12.92 10.03 2.69
N GLY A 210 -12.23 10.45 3.75
CA GLY A 210 -11.35 9.63 4.57
C GLY A 210 -12.09 9.01 5.77
N GLN A 211 -11.36 8.22 6.55
CA GLN A 211 -11.84 7.65 7.80
C GLN A 211 -11.26 8.44 8.99
N LEU A 212 -12.14 9.04 9.80
CA LEU A 212 -11.77 9.84 10.97
C LEU A 212 -10.97 9.03 12.00
N PRO A 213 -10.12 9.69 12.81
CA PRO A 213 -9.30 9.10 13.87
C PRO A 213 -10.11 8.64 15.10
N THR A 214 -11.21 7.93 14.89
CA THR A 214 -12.06 7.40 15.96
C THR A 214 -11.78 5.91 16.18
N LYS A 215 -11.91 5.44 17.43
CA LYS A 215 -11.76 4.00 17.74
C LYS A 215 -12.82 3.21 16.98
N SER A 216 -12.39 2.36 16.05
CA SER A 216 -13.30 1.54 15.25
C SER A 216 -14.14 0.63 16.16
N ASN A 217 -15.48 0.71 16.05
CA ASN A 217 -16.37 -0.22 16.74
C ASN A 217 -16.40 -1.63 16.10
N ILE A 218 -15.72 -1.81 14.96
CA ILE A 218 -15.59 -3.09 14.24
C ILE A 218 -14.27 -3.77 14.59
N CYS A 219 -13.13 -3.08 14.44
CA CYS A 219 -11.80 -3.68 14.62
C CYS A 219 -10.94 -3.08 15.75
N GLY A 220 -11.44 -2.08 16.48
CA GLY A 220 -10.79 -1.53 17.68
C GLY A 220 -9.56 -0.64 17.45
N ARG A 221 -9.10 -0.46 16.21
CA ARG A 221 -7.94 0.40 15.87
C ARG A 221 -8.24 1.88 16.06
N LYS A 222 -7.23 2.67 16.44
CA LYS A 222 -7.26 4.13 16.58
C LYS A 222 -6.16 4.72 15.68
N TRP A 223 -6.46 5.85 15.04
CA TRP A 223 -5.51 6.64 14.23
C TRP A 223 -5.36 8.02 14.86
N ASP A 224 -4.29 8.74 14.52
CA ASP A 224 -4.02 10.08 15.08
C ASP A 224 -4.56 11.20 14.18
N GLN A 225 -4.81 10.91 12.89
CA GLN A 225 -5.34 11.84 11.88
C GLN A 225 -6.36 11.14 10.97
N THR A 226 -7.16 11.92 10.22
CA THR A 226 -8.08 11.40 9.20
C THR A 226 -7.31 10.64 8.14
N ARG A 227 -7.65 9.36 7.97
CA ARG A 227 -6.94 8.46 7.07
C ARG A 227 -7.59 8.44 5.69
N PHE A 228 -6.83 8.88 4.70
CA PHE A 228 -7.11 8.60 3.29
C PHE A 228 -6.27 7.38 2.87
N PHE A 229 -6.90 6.42 2.19
CA PHE A 229 -6.19 5.26 1.65
C PHE A 229 -5.53 5.61 0.31
N ASN A 230 -4.72 4.71 -0.25
CA ASN A 230 -4.11 4.93 -1.57
C ASN A 230 -5.21 5.20 -2.60
N ASP A 231 -5.09 6.34 -3.28
CA ASP A 231 -6.05 6.80 -4.28
C ASP A 231 -5.90 6.10 -5.62
N ALA A 232 -6.86 6.26 -6.54
CA ALA A 232 -6.89 5.57 -7.82
C ALA A 232 -5.75 6.00 -8.76
N ARG A 233 -5.38 7.29 -8.73
CA ARG A 233 -4.29 7.86 -9.54
C ARG A 233 -2.92 7.32 -9.12
N ASN A 234 -2.72 7.11 -7.83
CA ASN A 234 -1.48 6.65 -7.22
C ASN A 234 -1.51 5.16 -6.83
N ALA A 235 -2.60 4.45 -7.16
CA ALA A 235 -2.74 3.02 -6.85
C ALA A 235 -1.70 2.17 -7.61
N ASP A 236 -1.19 2.73 -8.71
CA ASP A 236 0.04 2.34 -9.36
C ASP A 236 1.09 3.41 -9.02
N HIS A 237 1.91 3.18 -7.99
CA HIS A 237 3.08 4.03 -7.74
C HIS A 237 4.18 3.70 -8.76
N SER A 238 3.87 3.61 -10.05
CA SER A 238 4.83 3.23 -11.11
C SER A 238 5.83 4.34 -11.45
N ASP A 239 5.62 5.58 -10.96
CA ASP A 239 6.49 6.72 -11.29
C ASP A 239 7.44 7.16 -10.15
N ALA A 240 7.10 6.91 -8.88
CA ALA A 240 7.96 7.31 -7.77
C ALA A 240 9.24 6.46 -7.75
N PRO A 241 10.45 7.00 -7.54
CA PRO A 241 11.66 6.19 -7.55
C PRO A 241 11.68 5.19 -6.38
N PHE A 242 12.22 4.01 -6.63
CA PHE A 242 12.56 3.04 -5.59
C PHE A 242 14.05 2.71 -5.69
N PHE A 243 14.77 2.92 -4.59
CA PHE A 243 16.22 2.75 -4.53
C PHE A 243 16.60 1.39 -3.93
N ALA A 244 17.14 0.50 -4.77
CA ALA A 244 17.68 -0.78 -4.34
C ALA A 244 19.19 -0.65 -4.06
N VAL A 245 19.61 -0.88 -2.82
CA VAL A 245 21.04 -0.97 -2.46
C VAL A 245 21.53 -2.37 -2.76
N LEU A 246 22.39 -2.50 -3.77
CA LEU A 246 22.88 -3.77 -4.27
C LEU A 246 24.35 -3.97 -3.94
N GLY A 247 24.64 -5.09 -3.31
CA GLY A 247 25.99 -5.59 -3.07
C GLY A 247 25.95 -6.89 -2.26
N PRO A 248 26.91 -7.80 -2.44
CA PRO A 248 26.97 -9.05 -1.70
C PRO A 248 27.03 -8.87 -0.17
N HIS A 249 27.02 -9.97 0.59
CA HIS A 249 27.20 -9.86 2.04
C HIS A 249 28.56 -9.21 2.34
N ARG A 250 28.66 -8.46 3.44
CA ARG A 250 29.92 -7.84 3.89
C ARG A 250 30.57 -6.87 2.88
N PHE A 251 29.83 -6.37 1.89
CA PHE A 251 30.31 -5.37 0.91
C PHE A 251 30.23 -3.91 1.38
N GLY A 252 29.79 -3.64 2.61
CA GLY A 252 29.54 -2.27 3.08
C GLY A 252 28.13 -1.74 2.77
N THR A 253 27.27 -2.57 2.17
CA THR A 253 25.88 -2.22 1.83
C THR A 253 25.02 -1.83 3.04
N SER A 254 25.33 -2.34 4.24
CA SER A 254 24.64 -1.92 5.48
C SER A 254 24.99 -0.49 5.90
N CYS A 255 26.26 -0.08 5.75
CA CYS A 255 26.68 1.29 6.00
C CYS A 255 25.95 2.25 5.03
N VAL A 256 25.95 1.93 3.73
CA VAL A 256 25.24 2.73 2.72
C VAL A 256 23.73 2.79 2.99
N ALA A 257 23.11 1.68 3.37
CA ALA A 257 21.68 1.66 3.72
C ALA A 257 21.36 2.54 4.93
N MET A 258 22.24 2.61 5.93
CA MET A 258 22.07 3.46 7.10
C MET A 258 22.36 4.93 6.81
N VAL A 259 23.36 5.23 5.96
CA VAL A 259 23.57 6.57 5.41
C VAL A 259 22.29 7.06 4.73
N MET A 260 21.70 6.26 3.84
CA MET A 260 20.41 6.59 3.20
C MET A 260 19.29 6.80 4.23
N HIS A 261 19.22 5.98 5.28
CA HIS A 261 18.24 6.15 6.35
C HIS A 261 18.42 7.47 7.11
N HIS A 262 19.65 7.85 7.44
CA HIS A 262 19.97 9.13 8.10
C HIS A 262 19.66 10.34 7.22
N LEU A 263 19.79 10.21 5.90
CA LEU A 263 19.35 11.21 4.93
C LEU A 263 17.82 11.28 4.74
N GLY A 264 17.05 10.49 5.48
CA GLY A 264 15.59 10.51 5.46
C GLY A 264 14.94 9.52 4.49
N VAL A 265 15.69 8.65 3.80
CA VAL A 265 15.12 7.62 2.93
C VAL A 265 14.36 6.57 3.76
N HIS A 266 13.16 6.21 3.32
CA HIS A 266 12.34 5.20 3.99
C HIS A 266 12.86 3.78 3.71
N MET A 267 13.77 3.29 4.56
CA MET A 267 14.37 1.96 4.47
C MET A 267 13.51 0.85 5.11
N GLY A 268 12.45 1.20 5.84
CA GLY A 268 11.50 0.29 6.48
C GLY A 268 11.23 0.60 7.96
N ASN A 269 10.06 0.19 8.46
CA ASN A 269 9.58 0.57 9.81
C ASN A 269 10.28 -0.17 10.97
N GLN A 270 10.96 -1.28 10.66
CA GLN A 270 11.73 -2.09 11.60
C GLN A 270 12.99 -2.55 10.88
N LEU A 271 14.11 -1.89 11.19
CA LEU A 271 15.41 -2.25 10.66
C LEU A 271 16.05 -3.31 11.56
N SER A 272 16.66 -4.30 10.93
CA SER A 272 17.37 -5.41 11.56
C SER A 272 18.77 -5.53 10.98
N GLY A 273 19.63 -6.30 11.64
CA GLY A 273 20.98 -6.60 11.15
C GLY A 273 21.91 -7.08 12.26
N TYR A 274 23.13 -7.41 11.85
CA TYR A 274 24.15 -8.03 12.72
C TYR A 274 24.89 -7.02 13.63
N GLU A 275 24.87 -5.74 13.29
CA GLU A 275 25.51 -4.67 14.06
C GLU A 275 24.53 -4.06 15.08
N SER A 276 25.04 -3.61 16.24
CA SER A 276 24.24 -3.07 17.36
C SER A 276 23.44 -1.81 17.02
N THR A 277 23.69 -1.21 15.86
CA THR A 277 22.98 -0.02 15.31
C THR A 277 21.91 -0.38 14.28
N GLY A 278 21.72 -1.66 13.95
CA GLY A 278 20.80 -2.13 12.90
C GLY A 278 21.45 -2.09 11.51
N GLY A 279 21.40 -3.19 10.76
CA GLY A 279 22.10 -3.33 9.47
C GLY A 279 21.37 -2.74 8.27
N GLY A 280 20.38 -1.87 8.49
CA GLY A 280 19.56 -1.25 7.45
C GLY A 280 18.59 -2.21 6.73
N GLU A 281 18.32 -3.40 7.27
CA GLU A 281 17.50 -4.42 6.62
C GLU A 281 16.08 -4.43 7.19
N ALA A 282 15.09 -4.08 6.37
CA ALA A 282 13.68 -4.20 6.77
C ALA A 282 13.32 -5.65 7.07
N VAL A 283 12.82 -5.94 8.28
CA VAL A 283 12.46 -7.30 8.74
C VAL A 283 11.55 -8.03 7.75
N GLY A 284 10.55 -7.33 7.21
CA GLY A 284 9.60 -7.90 6.24
C GLY A 284 10.25 -8.27 4.89
N LEU A 285 11.27 -7.52 4.45
CA LEU A 285 12.01 -7.85 3.24
C LEU A 285 12.97 -9.02 3.49
N ALA A 286 13.71 -9.00 4.60
CA ALA A 286 14.60 -10.09 4.97
C ALA A 286 13.85 -11.43 5.04
N GLN A 287 12.68 -11.46 5.69
CA GLN A 287 11.82 -12.65 5.74
C GLN A 287 11.35 -13.10 4.34
N LEU A 288 11.01 -12.15 3.47
CA LEU A 288 10.61 -12.46 2.10
C LEU A 288 11.77 -13.07 1.32
N CYS A 289 12.95 -12.46 1.39
CA CYS A 289 14.16 -12.90 0.71
C CYS A 289 14.63 -14.26 1.22
N GLU A 290 14.69 -14.49 2.53
CA GLU A 290 15.08 -15.78 3.12
C GLU A 290 14.08 -16.91 2.83
N LYS A 291 12.79 -16.57 2.69
CA LYS A 291 11.78 -17.54 2.26
C LYS A 291 11.92 -17.91 0.79
N ALA A 292 12.34 -16.97 -0.05
CA ALA A 292 12.54 -17.20 -1.48
C ALA A 292 13.87 -17.91 -1.78
N MET A 293 14.94 -17.51 -1.10
CA MET A 293 16.28 -18.07 -1.21
C MET A 293 16.91 -18.02 0.18
N ARG A 294 17.03 -19.19 0.82
CA ARG A 294 17.55 -19.28 2.19
C ARG A 294 19.07 -19.22 2.17
N PHE A 295 19.69 -18.40 2.99
CA PHE A 295 21.15 -18.40 3.13
C PHE A 295 21.67 -19.82 3.47
N PRO A 296 22.75 -20.33 2.82
CA PRO A 296 23.60 -19.69 1.80
C PRO A 296 23.28 -20.11 0.35
N ALA A 297 22.02 -20.47 0.03
CA ALA A 297 21.63 -20.89 -1.32
C ALA A 297 21.82 -19.77 -2.35
N VAL A 298 22.08 -20.16 -3.60
CA VAL A 298 22.26 -19.26 -4.75
C VAL A 298 21.03 -19.19 -5.67
N ASP A 299 20.15 -20.18 -5.56
CA ASP A 299 18.94 -20.26 -6.37
C ASP A 299 17.67 -20.15 -5.51
N PRO A 300 16.67 -19.40 -5.98
CA PRO A 300 15.39 -19.32 -5.31
C PRO A 300 14.61 -20.63 -5.44
N VAL A 301 13.85 -20.97 -4.39
CA VAL A 301 12.91 -22.12 -4.38
C VAL A 301 11.50 -21.73 -4.87
N MET A 302 11.32 -20.47 -5.25
CA MET A 302 10.05 -19.88 -5.67
C MET A 302 10.10 -19.58 -7.16
N SER A 303 8.96 -19.67 -7.86
CA SER A 303 8.91 -19.30 -9.28
C SER A 303 9.13 -17.79 -9.48
N ASP A 304 9.67 -17.43 -10.64
CA ASP A 304 9.96 -16.03 -10.98
C ASP A 304 8.72 -15.13 -10.86
N ASP A 305 7.58 -15.57 -11.40
CA ASP A 305 6.32 -14.82 -11.28
C ASP A 305 5.92 -14.59 -9.82
N GLN A 306 6.03 -15.61 -8.97
CA GLN A 306 5.65 -15.49 -7.56
C GLN A 306 6.60 -14.55 -6.81
N LEU A 307 7.89 -14.61 -7.11
CA LEU A 307 8.91 -13.75 -6.51
C LEU A 307 8.71 -12.29 -6.92
N THR A 308 8.57 -12.03 -8.23
CA THR A 308 8.26 -10.70 -8.80
C THR A 308 7.01 -10.10 -8.15
N GLN A 309 5.92 -10.86 -8.05
CA GLN A 309 4.68 -10.36 -7.46
C GLN A 309 4.81 -10.03 -5.96
N LYS A 310 5.54 -10.85 -5.21
CA LYS A 310 5.76 -10.60 -3.78
C LYS A 310 6.66 -9.40 -3.54
N LEU A 311 7.75 -9.27 -4.29
CA LEU A 311 8.64 -8.11 -4.24
C LEU A 311 7.87 -6.85 -4.62
N LYS A 312 7.15 -6.85 -5.75
CA LYS A 312 6.32 -5.72 -6.18
C LYS A 312 5.33 -5.29 -5.11
N SER A 313 4.59 -6.23 -4.52
CA SER A 313 3.61 -5.94 -3.46
C SER A 313 4.24 -5.29 -2.21
N TRP A 314 5.41 -5.81 -1.79
CA TRP A 314 6.15 -5.23 -0.68
C TRP A 314 6.63 -3.81 -1.00
N ILE A 315 7.20 -3.60 -2.20
CA ILE A 315 7.75 -2.31 -2.63
C ILE A 315 6.65 -1.26 -2.82
N VAL A 316 5.52 -1.60 -3.45
CA VAL A 316 4.38 -0.68 -3.59
C VAL A 316 3.91 -0.18 -2.23
N THR A 317 3.89 -1.06 -1.22
CA THR A 317 3.56 -0.68 0.15
C THR A 317 4.61 0.28 0.73
N ARG A 318 5.91 0.04 0.47
CA ARG A 318 6.99 0.95 0.90
C ARG A 318 6.90 2.33 0.25
N LYS A 319 6.67 2.38 -1.06
CA LYS A 319 6.51 3.63 -1.82
C LYS A 319 5.33 4.44 -1.30
N ALA A 320 4.23 3.78 -0.96
CA ALA A 320 3.07 4.44 -0.36
C ALA A 320 3.37 5.05 1.02
N GLU A 321 4.24 4.42 1.81
CA GLU A 321 4.66 4.97 3.10
C GLU A 321 5.64 6.12 2.94
N ALA A 322 6.68 5.95 2.12
CA ALA A 322 7.64 7.01 1.81
C ALA A 322 6.95 8.28 1.28
N ASN A 323 5.99 8.12 0.35
CA ASN A 323 5.21 9.23 -0.19
C ASN A 323 4.37 9.95 0.88
N ARG A 324 3.88 9.23 1.90
CA ARG A 324 3.14 9.86 3.01
C ARG A 324 4.04 10.77 3.82
N ASP A 325 5.28 10.34 4.03
CA ASP A 325 6.27 11.04 4.83
C ASP A 325 7.10 12.01 3.97
N LYS A 326 6.67 12.26 2.71
CA LYS A 326 7.32 13.13 1.72
C LYS A 326 8.79 12.79 1.46
N THR A 327 9.10 11.50 1.47
CA THR A 327 10.44 10.96 1.19
C THR A 327 10.38 9.91 0.07
N VAL A 328 11.53 9.36 -0.28
CA VAL A 328 11.70 8.27 -1.25
C VAL A 328 11.82 6.92 -0.56
N ALA A 329 11.45 5.85 -1.26
CA ALA A 329 11.53 4.50 -0.73
C ALA A 329 12.85 3.84 -1.11
N GLY A 330 13.48 3.19 -0.15
CA GLY A 330 14.68 2.40 -0.39
C GLY A 330 14.58 1.02 0.25
N ALA A 331 15.44 0.10 -0.19
CA ALA A 331 15.63 -1.15 0.52
C ALA A 331 17.00 -1.75 0.27
N LYS A 332 17.43 -2.56 1.24
CA LYS A 332 18.68 -3.31 1.18
C LYS A 332 18.43 -4.73 1.69
N TYR A 333 18.88 -5.71 0.91
CA TYR A 333 19.14 -7.07 1.36
C TYR A 333 20.09 -7.74 0.36
N PRO A 334 21.12 -8.51 0.79
CA PRO A 334 22.10 -9.07 -0.15
C PRO A 334 21.50 -9.93 -1.28
N HIS A 335 20.41 -10.67 -1.00
CA HIS A 335 19.72 -11.46 -2.02
C HIS A 335 19.06 -10.61 -3.11
N LEU A 336 18.87 -9.29 -2.92
CA LEU A 336 18.38 -8.42 -3.98
C LEU A 336 19.30 -8.43 -5.20
N CYS A 337 20.60 -8.72 -5.05
CA CYS A 337 21.49 -8.90 -6.20
C CYS A 337 21.01 -10.05 -7.11
N ARG A 338 20.54 -11.16 -6.52
CA ARG A 338 19.97 -12.30 -7.27
C ARG A 338 18.58 -11.97 -7.84
N PHE A 339 17.84 -11.10 -7.18
CA PHE A 339 16.45 -10.78 -7.50
C PHE A 339 16.28 -9.49 -8.31
N VAL A 340 17.36 -8.88 -8.80
CA VAL A 340 17.32 -7.59 -9.47
C VAL A 340 16.50 -7.64 -10.78
N GLU A 341 16.54 -8.75 -11.52
CA GLU A 341 15.65 -8.99 -12.67
C GLU A 341 14.18 -8.97 -12.27
N HIS A 342 13.83 -9.59 -11.13
CA HIS A 342 12.47 -9.59 -10.59
C HIS A 342 12.05 -8.21 -10.07
N LEU A 343 12.97 -7.44 -9.52
CA LEU A 343 12.73 -6.04 -9.15
C LEU A 343 12.41 -5.21 -10.41
N HIS A 344 13.22 -5.35 -11.45
CA HIS A 344 13.04 -4.64 -12.72
C HIS A 344 11.73 -5.02 -13.40
N ALA A 345 11.43 -6.32 -13.53
CA ALA A 345 10.17 -6.80 -14.07
C ALA A 345 8.94 -6.33 -13.26
N GLY A 346 9.10 -6.12 -11.94
CA GLY A 346 8.03 -5.66 -11.06
C GLY A 346 7.82 -4.14 -11.03
N LEU A 347 8.87 -3.36 -11.28
CA LEU A 347 8.90 -1.91 -11.09
C LEU A 347 9.08 -1.10 -12.38
N GLY A 348 9.67 -1.69 -13.42
CA GLY A 348 10.07 -0.98 -14.64
C GLY A 348 10.91 0.25 -14.33
N ASP A 349 10.54 1.36 -14.96
CA ASP A 349 11.22 2.66 -14.93
C ASP A 349 11.33 3.30 -13.53
N SER A 350 10.64 2.76 -12.53
CA SER A 350 10.76 3.19 -11.12
C SER A 350 12.08 2.76 -10.46
N LEU A 351 12.73 1.71 -10.96
CA LEU A 351 13.91 1.14 -10.29
C LEU A 351 15.11 2.09 -10.43
N ARG A 352 15.76 2.35 -9.30
CA ARG A 352 17.05 3.05 -9.22
C ARG A 352 17.99 2.18 -8.39
N ILE A 353 19.25 2.06 -8.81
CA ILE A 353 20.22 1.18 -8.16
C ILE A 353 21.30 2.03 -7.48
N VAL A 354 21.56 1.72 -6.22
CA VAL A 354 22.78 2.15 -5.52
C VAL A 354 23.68 0.92 -5.41
N SER A 355 24.67 0.83 -6.30
CA SER A 355 25.61 -0.31 -6.36
C SER A 355 26.82 0.00 -5.48
N VAL A 356 27.13 -0.91 -4.55
CA VAL A 356 28.30 -0.77 -3.67
C VAL A 356 29.42 -1.68 -4.16
N ASP A 357 30.58 -1.11 -4.44
CA ASP A 357 31.75 -1.80 -4.96
C ASP A 357 32.85 -1.92 -3.87
N ARG A 358 33.48 -3.10 -3.85
CA ARG A 358 34.51 -3.54 -2.89
C ARG A 358 35.23 -4.77 -3.46
N ASP A 359 36.47 -5.03 -3.05
CA ASP A 359 37.16 -6.28 -3.36
C ASP A 359 36.34 -7.51 -2.91
N ILE A 360 36.02 -8.37 -3.89
CA ILE A 360 35.26 -9.61 -3.69
C ILE A 360 36.03 -10.58 -2.80
N GLU A 361 37.36 -10.64 -2.90
CA GLU A 361 38.19 -11.55 -2.12
C GLU A 361 38.20 -11.15 -0.63
N ALA A 362 38.32 -9.85 -0.35
CA ALA A 362 38.17 -9.33 1.01
C ALA A 362 36.78 -9.62 1.60
N SER A 363 35.74 -9.49 0.78
CA SER A 363 34.36 -9.78 1.18
C SER A 363 34.12 -11.26 1.49
N ILE A 364 34.64 -12.18 0.66
CA ILE A 364 34.58 -13.63 0.89
C ILE A 364 35.27 -13.99 2.20
N ARG A 365 36.51 -13.53 2.42
CA ARG A 365 37.25 -13.75 3.69
C ARG A 365 36.49 -13.22 4.90
N SER A 366 35.84 -12.06 4.78
CA SER A 366 35.02 -11.49 5.86
C SER A 366 33.81 -12.37 6.18
N LEU A 367 33.15 -12.92 5.16
CA LEU A 367 32.00 -13.81 5.33
C LEU A 367 32.40 -15.15 5.94
N GLN A 368 33.51 -15.74 5.49
CA GLN A 368 34.09 -16.97 6.03
C GLN A 368 34.43 -16.81 7.51
N SER A 369 35.18 -15.78 7.87
CA SER A 369 35.54 -15.50 9.27
C SER A 369 34.29 -15.31 10.16
N ARG A 370 33.24 -14.67 9.65
CA ARG A 370 31.95 -14.57 10.35
C ARG A 370 31.30 -15.95 10.53
N SER A 371 31.23 -16.73 9.47
CA SER A 371 30.63 -18.07 9.49
C SER A 371 31.34 -19.01 10.46
N GLU A 372 32.68 -18.98 10.49
CA GLU A 372 33.49 -19.76 11.43
C GLU A 372 33.19 -19.41 12.89
N LYS A 373 33.17 -18.11 13.22
CA LYS A 373 32.88 -17.62 14.58
C LYS A 373 31.48 -18.01 15.08
N HIS A 374 30.54 -18.27 14.17
CA HIS A 374 29.14 -18.56 14.47
C HIS A 374 28.70 -19.94 14.00
N ARG A 375 29.62 -20.91 13.98
CA ARG A 375 29.34 -22.28 13.54
C ARG A 375 28.10 -22.86 14.22
N GLY A 376 27.20 -23.42 13.43
CA GLY A 376 25.92 -23.98 13.90
C GLY A 376 24.76 -23.00 13.95
N GLN A 377 24.98 -21.71 13.69
CA GLN A 377 23.91 -20.73 13.51
C GLN A 377 23.36 -20.77 12.08
N TRP A 378 22.11 -20.30 11.90
CA TRP A 378 21.43 -20.30 10.60
C TRP A 378 22.12 -19.43 9.54
N PHE A 379 22.99 -18.51 9.95
CA PHE A 379 23.75 -17.58 9.10
C PHE A 379 25.24 -17.98 8.97
N ALA A 380 25.60 -19.22 9.33
CA ALA A 380 26.93 -19.77 9.09
C ALA A 380 26.91 -20.71 7.87
N ALA A 381 27.98 -20.66 7.08
CA ALA A 381 28.16 -21.49 5.88
C ALA A 381 29.61 -21.98 5.80
N THR A 382 29.86 -23.01 4.98
CA THR A 382 31.24 -23.45 4.68
C THR A 382 31.97 -22.43 3.83
N ASP A 383 33.29 -22.55 3.76
CA ASP A 383 34.12 -21.62 2.96
C ASP A 383 33.74 -21.64 1.47
N GLU A 384 33.51 -22.83 0.93
CA GLU A 384 33.04 -23.06 -0.44
C GLU A 384 31.66 -22.42 -0.68
N GLN A 385 30.73 -22.59 0.26
CA GLN A 385 29.40 -21.97 0.18
C GLN A 385 29.45 -20.44 0.27
N CYS A 386 30.34 -19.90 1.12
CA CYS A 386 30.55 -18.46 1.22
C CYS A 386 31.08 -17.89 -0.10
N GLU A 387 32.05 -18.55 -0.71
CA GLU A 387 32.61 -18.15 -2.01
C GLU A 387 31.56 -18.23 -3.12
N GLN A 388 30.88 -19.38 -3.25
CA GLN A 388 29.87 -19.59 -4.29
C GLN A 388 28.74 -18.55 -4.21
N LEU A 389 28.23 -18.29 -3.00
CA LEU A 389 27.20 -17.29 -2.77
C LEU A 389 27.66 -15.88 -3.15
N GLN A 390 28.82 -15.45 -2.66
CA GLN A 390 29.31 -14.08 -2.89
C GLN A 390 29.57 -13.82 -4.37
N ARG A 391 30.19 -14.78 -5.08
CA ARG A 391 30.43 -14.67 -6.52
C ARG A 391 29.13 -14.69 -7.32
N SER A 392 28.17 -15.55 -6.96
CA SER A 392 26.86 -15.58 -7.61
C SER A 392 26.10 -14.26 -7.46
N LEU A 393 26.03 -13.71 -6.24
CA LEU A 393 25.38 -12.41 -5.99
C LEU A 393 26.04 -11.30 -6.80
N LEU A 394 27.37 -11.25 -6.83
CA LEU A 394 28.11 -10.25 -7.60
C LEU A 394 27.84 -10.37 -9.10
N GLN A 395 27.90 -11.59 -9.63
CA GLN A 395 27.64 -11.87 -11.04
C GLN A 395 26.24 -11.43 -11.47
N HIS A 396 25.20 -11.74 -10.69
CA HIS A 396 23.83 -11.34 -11.02
C HIS A 396 23.65 -9.82 -11.03
N ARG A 397 24.23 -9.12 -10.06
CA ARG A 397 24.21 -7.66 -10.02
C ARG A 397 24.89 -7.06 -11.25
N ASP A 398 26.10 -7.50 -11.56
CA ASP A 398 26.92 -6.91 -12.63
C ASP A 398 26.34 -7.24 -14.01
N ALA A 399 25.87 -8.47 -14.20
CA ALA A 399 25.18 -8.86 -15.43
C ALA A 399 23.92 -8.03 -15.67
N PHE A 400 23.11 -7.78 -14.63
CA PHE A 400 21.93 -6.93 -14.75
C PHE A 400 22.28 -5.50 -15.14
N ILE A 401 23.22 -4.88 -14.43
CA ILE A 401 23.66 -3.50 -14.70
C ILE A 401 24.20 -3.37 -16.11
N ALA A 402 24.96 -4.37 -16.60
CA ALA A 402 25.48 -4.37 -17.97
C ALA A 402 24.37 -4.56 -19.02
N ALA A 403 23.33 -5.35 -18.73
CA ALA A 403 22.24 -5.63 -19.65
C ALA A 403 21.17 -4.52 -19.71
N HIS A 404 21.08 -3.66 -18.68
CA HIS A 404 20.05 -2.62 -18.54
C HIS A 404 20.66 -1.22 -18.35
N PRO A 405 21.31 -0.65 -19.38
CA PRO A 405 21.97 0.67 -19.28
C PRO A 405 20.98 1.84 -19.09
N ASP A 406 19.70 1.60 -19.31
CA ASP A 406 18.59 2.52 -19.13
C ASP A 406 18.16 2.66 -17.66
N VAL A 407 18.46 1.67 -16.81
CA VAL A 407 18.19 1.75 -15.37
C VAL A 407 19.24 2.65 -14.72
N PRO A 408 18.86 3.75 -14.03
CA PRO A 408 19.85 4.62 -13.42
C PRO A 408 20.57 3.94 -12.25
N VAL A 409 21.90 4.01 -12.28
CA VAL A 409 22.81 3.39 -11.31
C VAL A 409 23.76 4.44 -10.73
N PHE A 410 23.82 4.52 -9.41
CA PHE A 410 24.86 5.24 -8.68
C PHE A 410 25.84 4.24 -8.08
N ARG A 411 27.12 4.35 -8.43
CA ARG A 411 28.18 3.47 -7.92
C ARG A 411 28.89 4.12 -6.75
N ILE A 412 29.07 3.37 -5.68
CA ILE A 412 29.79 3.77 -4.48
C ILE A 412 30.94 2.80 -4.29
N GLU A 413 32.17 3.28 -4.48
CA GLU A 413 33.36 2.57 -4.02
C GLU A 413 33.45 2.69 -2.49
N PHE A 414 33.38 1.56 -1.77
CA PHE A 414 33.32 1.60 -0.30
C PHE A 414 34.59 2.24 0.33
N ALA A 415 35.73 2.11 -0.34
CA ALA A 415 36.98 2.77 0.06
C ALA A 415 36.90 4.31 -0.07
N GLU A 416 36.20 4.81 -1.09
CA GLU A 416 35.98 6.26 -1.26
C GLU A 416 35.00 6.78 -0.22
N LEU A 417 33.89 6.07 0.03
CA LEU A 417 32.94 6.48 1.08
C LEU A 417 33.61 6.62 2.45
N THR A 418 34.54 5.72 2.79
CA THR A 418 35.26 5.77 4.07
C THR A 418 36.40 6.79 4.10
N THR A 419 36.86 7.28 2.95
CA THR A 419 37.96 8.26 2.85
C THR A 419 37.43 9.69 2.67
N TYR A 420 36.38 9.87 1.87
CA TYR A 420 35.77 11.16 1.50
C TYR A 420 34.24 11.09 1.66
N PRO A 421 33.71 10.84 2.88
CA PRO A 421 32.28 10.62 3.09
C PRO A 421 31.42 11.80 2.65
N GLU A 422 31.88 13.03 2.87
CA GLU A 422 31.16 14.26 2.51
C GLU A 422 30.85 14.35 1.01
N GLU A 423 31.84 14.12 0.15
CA GLU A 423 31.66 14.20 -1.31
C GLU A 423 30.77 13.08 -1.83
N VAL A 424 30.99 11.84 -1.34
CA VAL A 424 30.18 10.68 -1.74
C VAL A 424 28.72 10.86 -1.31
N ILE A 425 28.48 11.33 -0.09
CA ILE A 425 27.12 11.58 0.43
C ILE A 425 26.44 12.71 -0.36
N LYS A 426 27.16 13.78 -0.70
CA LYS A 426 26.62 14.87 -1.52
C LYS A 426 26.15 14.38 -2.90
N ASN A 427 26.97 13.58 -3.58
CA ASN A 427 26.60 13.00 -4.88
C ASN A 427 25.45 11.99 -4.75
N LEU A 428 25.39 11.25 -3.64
CA LEU A 428 24.28 10.36 -3.33
C LEU A 428 22.97 11.14 -3.16
N ILE A 429 22.97 12.27 -2.45
CA ILE A 429 21.79 13.15 -2.27
C ILE A 429 21.25 13.61 -3.63
N GLU A 430 22.12 14.03 -4.54
CA GLU A 430 21.74 14.44 -5.89
C GLU A 430 21.08 13.27 -6.66
N PHE A 431 21.66 12.07 -6.60
CA PHE A 431 21.08 10.89 -7.23
C PHE A 431 19.73 10.48 -6.62
N LEU A 432 19.58 10.63 -5.30
CA LEU A 432 18.34 10.33 -4.58
C LEU A 432 17.23 11.36 -4.86
N GLY A 433 17.59 12.58 -5.27
CA GLY A 433 16.65 13.67 -5.54
C GLY A 433 15.90 14.13 -4.28
N ILE A 434 16.60 14.19 -3.14
CA ILE A 434 16.05 14.58 -1.83
C ILE A 434 16.70 15.87 -1.32
N GLU A 435 16.04 16.53 -0.36
CA GLU A 435 16.52 17.76 0.29
C GLU A 435 16.66 17.54 1.82
N PRO A 436 17.72 16.81 2.27
CA PRO A 436 17.95 16.56 3.68
C PRO A 436 18.41 17.83 4.41
N THR A 437 18.11 17.90 5.70
CA THR A 437 18.58 18.95 6.61
C THR A 437 20.08 18.82 6.90
N GLU A 438 20.71 19.91 7.37
CA GLU A 438 22.12 19.88 7.77
C GLU A 438 22.40 18.85 8.88
N GLU A 439 21.45 18.65 9.81
CA GLU A 439 21.54 17.64 10.86
C GLU A 439 21.50 16.21 10.31
N GLU A 440 20.64 15.94 9.32
CA GLU A 440 20.54 14.63 8.65
C GLU A 440 21.82 14.31 7.85
N ILE A 441 22.39 15.31 7.18
CA ILE A 441 23.68 15.19 6.47
C ILE A 441 24.80 14.88 7.46
N ALA A 442 24.89 15.62 8.57
CA ALA A 442 25.89 15.40 9.61
C ALA A 442 25.77 14.00 10.22
N SER A 443 24.54 13.58 10.55
CA SER A 443 24.27 12.23 11.08
C SER A 443 24.65 11.13 10.08
N ALA A 444 24.47 11.37 8.77
CA ALA A 444 24.86 10.42 7.74
C ALA A 444 26.39 10.30 7.63
N ILE A 445 27.12 11.41 7.73
CA ILE A 445 28.59 11.44 7.72
C ILE A 445 29.16 10.75 8.97
N ASP A 446 28.63 11.08 10.16
CA ASP A 446 29.08 10.51 11.44
C ASP A 446 28.86 8.99 11.53
N HIS A 447 27.90 8.46 10.78
CA HIS A 447 27.66 7.02 10.69
C HIS A 447 28.80 6.28 9.96
N VAL A 448 29.49 6.95 9.04
CA VAL A 448 30.55 6.34 8.24
C VAL A 448 31.80 6.15 9.12
N ASN A 449 32.09 4.91 9.50
CA ASN A 449 33.25 4.61 10.32
C ASN A 449 34.56 4.61 9.48
N PRO A 450 35.49 5.56 9.70
CA PRO A 450 36.74 5.65 8.95
C PRO A 450 37.73 4.51 9.28
N ASP A 451 37.61 3.83 10.41
CA ASP A 451 38.48 2.69 10.77
C ASP A 451 38.22 1.44 9.92
N LEU A 452 37.04 1.36 9.27
CA LEU A 452 36.72 0.28 8.33
C LEU A 452 37.57 0.34 7.04
N ARG A 453 38.31 1.43 6.82
CA ARG A 453 39.30 1.58 5.75
C ARG A 453 40.37 0.49 5.75
N LYS A 454 40.71 -0.08 6.92
CA LYS A 454 41.75 -1.12 7.07
C LYS A 454 41.37 -2.50 6.53
N HIS A 455 40.09 -2.69 6.22
CA HIS A 455 39.58 -3.91 5.59
C HIS A 455 39.18 -3.67 4.13
N GLY A 456 39.39 -2.45 3.61
CA GLY A 456 39.14 -2.05 2.23
C GLY A 456 40.07 -2.74 1.26
#